data_AF-A0A0F9IZI3-F1
#
_entry.id   AF-A0A0F9IZI3-F1
#
_cell.length_a   1.000
_cell.length_b   1.000
_cell.length_c   1.000
_cell.angle_alpha   90.00
_cell.angle_beta   90.00
_cell.angle_gamma   90.00
#
_symmetry.space_group_name_H-M   'P 1'
#
loop_
_entity.id
_entity.type
_entity.pdbx_description
1 polymer ?
#
loop_
_entity_poly.entity_id
_entity_poly.type
_entity_poly.pdbx_seq_one_letter_code
_entity_poly.pdbx_strand_id
1 'polypeptide(L)' 'MAKLLSLSEAARRLDISPEAVRQLVFRGTLVHVRKDRRNWVPESAVRSMLKDFKWRRDHSRRSSRVIAL' A
#
# COMPACT_ATOMS: atom_id res chain seq x y z
N MET A 1 13.61 15.83 -3.60
CA MET A 1 12.18 16.25 -3.64
C MET A 1 11.30 15.02 -3.46
N ALA A 2 10.34 15.05 -2.53
CA ALA A 2 9.42 13.93 -2.34
C ALA A 2 8.36 13.91 -3.46
N LYS A 3 8.32 12.85 -4.26
CA LYS A 3 7.30 12.67 -5.30
C LYS A 3 5.96 12.33 -4.64
N LEU A 4 4.94 13.13 -4.95
CA LEU A 4 3.56 12.91 -4.50
C LEU A 4 2.77 12.23 -5.63
N LEU A 5 2.08 11.16 -5.28
CA LEU A 5 1.27 10.36 -6.20
C LEU A 5 -0.21 10.61 -5.91
N SER A 6 -1.03 10.60 -6.95
CA SER A 6 -2.48 10.54 -6.78
C SER A 6 -2.89 9.17 -6.23
N LEU A 7 -4.10 9.07 -5.66
CA LEU A 7 -4.64 7.77 -5.21
C LEU A 7 -4.68 6.73 -6.33
N SER A 8 -5.03 7.13 -7.55
CA SER A 8 -5.06 6.23 -8.72
C SER A 8 -3.66 5.76 -9.14
N GLU A 9 -2.65 6.61 -9.01
CA GLU A 9 -1.28 6.24 -9.35
C GLU A 9 -0.66 5.33 -8.27
N ALA A 10 -0.96 5.61 -6.99
CA ALA A 10 -0.62 4.73 -5.89
C ALA A 10 -1.30 3.36 -6.02
N ALA A 11 -2.57 3.32 -6.44
CA ALA A 11 -3.32 2.09 -6.69
C ALA A 11 -2.65 1.21 -7.77
N ARG A 12 -2.28 1.82 -8.92
CA ARG A 12 -1.54 1.12 -9.98
C ARG A 12 -0.20 0.59 -9.51
N ARG A 13 0.53 1.36 -8.70
CA ARG A 13 1.84 0.95 -8.15
C ARG A 13 1.72 -0.21 -7.15
N LEU A 14 0.63 -0.24 -6.38
CA LEU A 14 0.34 -1.27 -5.39
C LEU A 14 -0.39 -2.49 -5.99
N ASP A 15 -0.81 -2.41 -7.26
CA ASP A 15 -1.62 -3.41 -7.94
C ASP A 15 -2.92 -3.74 -7.17
N ILE A 16 -3.59 -2.70 -6.67
CA ILE A 16 -4.86 -2.80 -5.94
C ILE A 16 -5.86 -1.77 -6.44
N SER A 17 -7.13 -1.97 -6.13
CA SER A 17 -8.20 -1.04 -6.48
C SER A 17 -8.02 0.33 -5.79
N PRO A 18 -8.39 1.44 -6.45
CA PRO A 18 -8.32 2.78 -5.84
C PRO A 18 -9.21 2.92 -4.59
N GLU A 19 -10.30 2.16 -4.50
CA GLU A 19 -11.09 2.08 -3.27
C GLU A 19 -10.33 1.42 -2.12
N ALA A 20 -9.55 0.37 -2.38
CA ALA A 20 -8.70 -0.26 -1.37
C ALA A 20 -7.64 0.73 -0.86
N VAL A 21 -7.01 1.51 -1.75
CA VAL A 21 -6.10 2.59 -1.35
C VAL A 21 -6.82 3.61 -0.47
N ARG A 22 -8.04 4.02 -0.85
CA ARG A 22 -8.83 4.96 -0.06
C ARG A 22 -9.15 4.42 1.34
N GLN A 23 -9.47 3.13 1.45
CA GLN A 23 -9.66 2.49 2.75
C GLN A 23 -8.36 2.43 3.56
N LEU A 24 -7.21 2.14 2.95
CA LEU A 24 -5.92 2.13 3.65
C LEU A 24 -5.55 3.52 4.18
N VAL A 25 -5.86 4.57 3.41
CA VAL A 25 -5.69 5.96 3.84
C VAL A 25 -6.65 6.29 4.98
N PHE A 26 -7.93 5.91 4.85
CA PHE A 26 -8.95 6.17 5.88
C PHE A 26 -8.66 5.45 7.20
N ARG A 27 -8.16 4.20 7.13
CA ARG A 27 -7.74 3.41 8.30
C ARG A 27 -6.41 3.88 8.91
N GLY A 28 -5.75 4.89 8.33
CA GLY A 28 -4.44 5.38 8.79
C GLY A 28 -3.28 4.43 8.50
N THR A 29 -3.51 3.35 7.75
CA THR A 29 -2.47 2.36 7.40
C THR A 29 -1.51 2.91 6.34
N LEU A 30 -2.01 3.73 5.41
CA LEU A 30 -1.21 4.39 4.38
C LEU A 30 -1.10 5.88 4.67
N VAL A 31 0.14 6.35 4.85
CA VAL A 31 0.44 7.78 5.06
C VAL A 31 0.03 8.57 3.83
N HIS A 32 -0.68 9.67 4.04
CA HIS A 32 -1.10 10.59 3.00
C HIS A 32 -0.88 12.04 3.44
N VAL A 33 -0.83 12.92 2.45
CA VAL A 33 -0.73 14.37 2.60
C VAL A 33 -1.95 14.98 1.92
N ARG A 34 -2.65 15.88 2.61
CA ARG A 34 -3.75 16.63 2.02
C ARG A 34 -3.22 17.92 1.41
N LYS A 35 -3.40 18.09 0.10
CA LYS A 35 -2.97 19.28 -0.66
C LYS A 35 -4.03 19.62 -1.70
N ASP A 36 -4.40 20.90 -1.80
CA ASP A 36 -5.45 21.38 -2.73
C ASP A 36 -6.78 20.63 -2.58
N ARG A 37 -7.22 20.42 -1.33
CA ARG A 37 -8.41 19.63 -0.96
C ARG A 37 -8.39 18.16 -1.43
N ARG A 38 -7.29 17.68 -2.01
CA ARG A 38 -7.11 16.31 -2.50
C ARG A 38 -6.11 15.54 -1.64
N ASN A 39 -6.26 14.23 -1.59
CA ASN A 39 -5.34 13.34 -0.89
C ASN A 39 -4.24 12.90 -1.85
N TRP A 40 -3.00 13.07 -1.41
CA TRP A 40 -1.78 12.69 -2.11
C TRP A 40 -1.02 11.67 -1.28
N VAL A 41 -0.43 10.68 -1.93
CA VAL A 41 0.35 9.64 -1.26
C VAL A 41 1.82 9.87 -1.61
N PRO A 42 2.71 10.03 -0.62
CA PRO A 42 4.14 10.07 -0.88
C PRO A 42 4.61 8.77 -1.54
N GLU A 43 5.44 8.85 -2.57
CA GLU A 43 6.01 7.68 -3.24
C GLU A 43 6.79 6.77 -2.26
N SER A 44 7.45 7.37 -1.26
CA SER A 44 8.13 6.63 -0.19
C SER A 44 7.17 5.76 0.62
N ALA A 45 5.98 6.27 0.95
CA ALA A 45 4.95 5.52 1.66
C ALA A 45 4.44 4.33 0.83
N VAL A 46 4.22 4.54 -0.48
CA VAL A 46 3.85 3.46 -1.41
C VAL A 46 4.93 2.38 -1.45
N ARG A 47 6.21 2.78 -1.51
CA ARG A 47 7.33 1.84 -1.57
C ARG A 47 7.49 1.03 -0.28
N SER A 48 7.28 1.65 0.88
CA SER A 48 7.23 0.93 2.17
C SER A 48 6.08 -0.06 2.22
N MET A 49 4.90 0.35 1.76
CA MET A 49 3.72 -0.52 1.71
C MET A 49 3.92 -1.72 0.76
N LEU A 50 4.56 -1.52 -0.40
CA LEU A 50 4.91 -2.61 -1.31
C LEU A 50 5.81 -3.65 -0.64
N LYS A 51 6.77 -3.22 0.19
CA LYS A 51 7.62 -4.14 0.95
C LYS A 51 6.80 -4.94 1.97
N ASP A 52 5.85 -4.30 2.65
CA ASP A 52 4.97 -4.96 3.62
C ASP A 52 4.06 -6.00 2.97
N PHE A 53 3.43 -5.65 1.83
CA PHE A 53 2.63 -6.59 1.03
C PHE A 53 3.45 -7.78 0.53
N LYS A 54 4.67 -7.52 0.02
CA LYS A 54 5.57 -8.58 -0.43
C LYS A 54 5.96 -9.49 0.73
N TRP A 55 6.29 -8.92 1.89
CA TRP A 55 6.65 -9.68 3.08
C TRP A 55 5.49 -10.55 3.57
N ARG A 56 4.26 -10.01 3.65
CA ARG A 56 3.07 -10.79 4.02
C ARG A 56 2.76 -11.91 3.04
N ARG A 57 2.90 -11.66 1.75
CA ARG A 57 2.71 -12.69 0.70
C ARG A 57 3.74 -13.83 0.83
N ASP A 58 5.00 -13.48 1.08
CA ASP A 58 6.10 -14.44 1.24
C ASP A 58 5.95 -15.26 2.52
N HIS A 59 5.63 -14.61 3.64
CA HIS A 59 5.40 -15.29 4.93
C HIS A 59 4.10 -16.12 4.97
N SER A 60 3.05 -15.71 4.27
CA SER A 60 1.82 -16.50 4.14
C SER A 60 2.08 -17.83 3.41
N ARG A 61 2.93 -17.83 2.38
CA ARG A 61 3.36 -19.07 1.68
C ARG A 61 4.22 -20.00 2.55
N ARG A 62 4.95 -19.47 3.53
CA ARG A 62 5.74 -20.29 4.48
C ARG A 62 4.87 -21.01 5.50
N SER A 63 3.72 -20.44 5.88
CA SER A 63 2.85 -21.01 6.91
C SER A 63 2.07 -22.25 6.40
N SER A 64 1.81 -22.33 5.09
CA SER A 64 1.14 -23.49 4.47
C SER A 64 2.01 -24.75 4.34
N ARG A 65 3.29 -24.69 4.71
CA ARG A 65 4.22 -25.84 4.61
C ARG A 65 4.46 -26.59 5.93
N VAL A 66 3.74 -26.21 7.00
CA VAL A 66 3.94 -26.77 8.36
C VAL A 66 2.75 -27.61 8.84
N ILE A 67 1.81 -27.95 7.96
CA ILE A 67 0.73 -28.92 8.25
C ILE A 67 0.68 -29.93 7.10
N ALA A 68 1.67 -30.80 7.06
CA ALA A 68 1.57 -32.08 6.36
C ALA A 68 2.49 -33.07 7.08
N LEU A 69 1.83 -34.01 7.77
CA LEU A 69 2.32 -35.20 8.49
C LEU A 69 2.97 -34.97 9.86
#